data_AF-A4ESQ7-F1
#
_entry.id   AF-A4ESQ7-F1
#
_cell.length_a   1.000
_cell.length_b   1.000
_cell.length_c   1.000
_cell.angle_alpha   90.00
_cell.angle_beta   90.00
_cell.angle_gamma   90.00
#
_symmetry.space_group_name_H-M   'P 1'
#
loop_
_entity.id
_entity.type
_entity.pdbx_description
1 polymer ?
#
loop_
_entity_poly.entity_id
_entity_poly.type
_entity_poly.pdbx_seq_one_letter_code
_entity_poly.pdbx_strand_id
1 'polypeptide(L)'
;MISPSWHDFSPTEVFALVFRVDGQDIGGVAARFIDLGESSLADHWARSYKRLYGGMLETPVHNFSSIPRNEISGRIVYLGELFLKQEFRDRSLNWRAVFHYLFSLCFLRWRPDWIYGFVRQKDVLDGKASRYGFTRQHVGPQEWITSKPRRSSSEYLVAVPRRDFHDAAAFYARNPAALNLKQEVVRPESSS
;
A
#
# COMPACT_ATOMS: atom_id res chain seq x y z
N MET A 1 -0.28 4.14 11.12
CA MET A 1 -1.41 3.21 10.89
C MET A 1 -1.04 1.79 11.29
N ILE A 2 0.23 1.38 11.16
CA ILE A 2 0.78 0.17 11.80
C ILE A 2 1.67 0.67 12.95
N SER A 3 1.41 0.23 14.18
CA SER A 3 2.21 0.58 15.36
C SER A 3 2.10 -0.54 16.37
N PRO A 4 3.22 -1.15 16.81
CA PRO A 4 3.19 -2.27 17.74
C PRO A 4 2.73 -1.86 19.14
N SER A 5 2.81 -0.56 19.50
CA SER A 5 2.34 -0.05 20.79
C SER A 5 0.82 0.12 20.87
N TRP A 6 0.12 0.08 19.72
CA TRP A 6 -1.30 0.42 19.62
C TRP A 6 -2.12 -0.61 18.84
N HIS A 7 -1.47 -1.65 18.32
CA HIS A 7 -2.11 -2.70 17.54
C HIS A 7 -1.48 -4.05 17.86
N ASP A 8 -2.31 -4.95 18.38
CA ASP A 8 -2.02 -6.37 18.35
C ASP A 8 -2.28 -6.87 16.93
N PHE A 9 -1.31 -7.58 16.38
CA PHE A 9 -1.43 -8.16 15.04
C PHE A 9 -1.62 -9.66 15.16
N SER A 10 -2.74 -10.15 14.66
CA SER A 10 -2.91 -11.57 14.42
C SER A 10 -2.33 -11.94 13.04
N PRO A 11 -1.80 -13.17 12.87
CA PRO A 11 -1.38 -13.66 11.55
C PRO A 11 -2.51 -13.63 10.50
N THR A 12 -3.77 -13.64 10.93
CA THR A 12 -4.94 -13.55 10.05
C THR A 12 -5.13 -12.16 9.45
N GLU A 13 -4.60 -11.10 10.08
CA GLU A 13 -4.86 -9.71 9.70
C GLU A 13 -3.66 -9.02 9.06
N VAL A 14 -2.45 -9.55 9.20
CA VAL A 14 -1.24 -8.90 8.69
C VAL A 14 -0.31 -9.90 8.03
N PHE A 15 0.34 -9.46 6.96
CA PHE A 15 1.59 -10.06 6.50
C PHE A 15 2.55 -8.97 6.03
N ALA A 16 3.83 -9.33 5.90
CA ALA A 16 4.84 -8.47 5.31
C ALA A 16 5.60 -9.22 4.21
N LEU A 17 5.99 -8.51 3.16
CA LEU A 17 6.99 -8.98 2.21
C LEU A 17 8.33 -8.35 2.56
N VAL A 18 9.36 -9.17 2.67
CA VAL A 18 10.75 -8.73 2.82
C VAL A 18 11.43 -8.86 1.48
N PHE A 19 12.04 -7.78 1.02
CA PHE A 19 12.81 -7.75 -0.22
C PHE A 19 14.25 -8.15 0.09
N ARG A 20 14.76 -9.17 -0.62
CA ARG A 20 16.10 -9.71 -0.44
C ARG A 20 16.86 -9.70 -1.75
N VAL A 21 18.11 -9.27 -1.71
CA VAL A 21 19.07 -9.32 -2.83
C VAL A 21 20.34 -9.95 -2.29
N ASP A 22 20.84 -10.99 -2.96
CA ASP A 22 22.08 -11.70 -2.60
C ASP A 22 22.13 -12.12 -1.12
N GLY A 23 21.00 -12.61 -0.59
CA GLY A 23 20.88 -13.04 0.81
C GLY A 23 20.65 -11.90 1.83
N GLN A 24 20.78 -10.64 1.43
CA GLN A 24 20.62 -9.48 2.32
C GLN A 24 19.22 -8.89 2.26
N ASP A 25 18.61 -8.62 3.41
CA ASP A 25 17.34 -7.89 3.49
C ASP A 25 17.57 -6.40 3.16
N ILE A 26 16.91 -5.93 2.11
CA ILE A 26 17.08 -4.57 1.58
C ILE A 26 15.88 -3.67 1.84
N GLY A 27 14.73 -4.25 2.18
CA GLY A 27 13.51 -3.50 2.40
C GLY A 27 12.31 -4.40 2.63
N GLY A 28 11.13 -3.79 2.62
CA GLY A 28 9.88 -4.53 2.73
C GLY A 28 8.67 -3.63 2.70
N VAL A 29 7.51 -4.27 2.77
CA VAL A 29 6.19 -3.63 2.82
C VAL A 29 5.25 -4.49 3.64
N ALA A 30 4.45 -3.87 4.49
CA ALA A 30 3.44 -4.53 5.29
C ALA A 30 2.04 -4.32 4.69
N ALA A 31 1.25 -5.36 4.68
CA ALA A 31 -0.16 -5.35 4.32
C ALA A 31 -1.00 -5.69 5.56
N ARG A 32 -2.01 -4.86 5.84
CA ARG A 32 -2.95 -5.06 6.94
C ARG A 32 -4.37 -5.11 6.43
N PHE A 33 -5.03 -6.22 6.67
CA PHE A 33 -6.45 -6.42 6.46
C PHE A 33 -7.28 -5.77 7.56
N ILE A 34 -8.40 -5.18 7.16
CA ILE A 34 -9.38 -4.56 8.04
C ILE A 34 -10.75 -4.82 7.41
N ASP A 35 -11.69 -5.37 8.16
CA ASP A 35 -13.10 -5.39 7.76
C ASP A 35 -13.79 -4.15 8.36
N LEU A 36 -14.26 -3.25 7.50
CA LEU A 36 -14.95 -2.03 7.93
C LEU A 36 -16.43 -2.28 8.28
N GLY A 37 -17.00 -3.43 7.89
CA GLY A 37 -18.44 -3.65 7.96
C GLY A 37 -19.20 -2.53 7.22
N GLU A 38 -20.14 -1.90 7.93
CA GLU A 38 -20.94 -0.78 7.41
C GLU A 38 -20.24 0.60 7.53
N SER A 39 -19.06 0.68 8.17
CA SER A 39 -18.31 1.94 8.30
C SER A 39 -17.58 2.31 7.00
N SER A 40 -17.33 3.61 6.83
CA SER A 40 -16.42 4.10 5.80
C SER A 40 -14.94 4.04 6.23
N LEU A 41 -14.03 4.20 5.27
CA LEU A 41 -12.61 4.36 5.55
C LEU A 41 -12.34 5.64 6.37
N ALA A 42 -13.07 6.72 6.11
CA ALA A 42 -12.97 7.96 6.88
C ALA A 42 -13.33 7.75 8.36
N ASP A 43 -14.40 6.99 8.66
CA ASP A 43 -14.77 6.66 10.05
C ASP A 43 -13.69 5.83 10.73
N HIS A 44 -13.13 4.87 10.01
CA HIS A 44 -12.00 4.09 10.51
C HIS A 44 -10.77 4.97 10.81
N TRP A 45 -10.41 5.89 9.91
CA TRP A 45 -9.32 6.84 10.15
C TRP A 45 -9.60 7.76 11.33
N ALA A 46 -10.80 8.32 11.45
CA ALA A 46 -11.18 9.16 12.58
C ALA A 46 -10.96 8.43 13.92
N ARG A 47 -11.46 7.20 14.04
CA ARG A 47 -11.27 6.35 15.24
C ARG A 47 -9.80 6.03 15.48
N SER A 48 -9.08 5.63 14.43
CA SER A 48 -7.66 5.25 14.52
C SER A 48 -6.76 6.43 14.87
N TYR A 49 -6.99 7.60 14.30
CA TYR A 49 -6.22 8.81 14.59
C TYR A 49 -6.53 9.35 15.98
N LYS A 50 -7.78 9.29 16.44
CA LYS A 50 -8.11 9.61 17.83
C LYS A 50 -7.34 8.74 18.82
N ARG A 51 -7.24 7.42 18.59
CA ARG A 51 -6.42 6.53 19.44
C ARG A 51 -4.92 6.83 19.37
N LEU A 52 -4.39 7.06 18.17
CA LEU A 52 -2.95 7.21 17.95
C LEU A 52 -2.41 8.60 18.33
N TYR A 53 -3.23 9.64 18.18
CA TYR A 53 -2.78 11.03 18.19
C TYR A 53 -3.67 11.97 19.03
N GLY A 54 -4.79 11.48 19.57
CA GLY A 54 -5.85 12.33 20.10
C GLY A 54 -5.55 13.05 21.41
N GLY A 55 -4.50 12.68 22.16
CA GLY A 55 -4.28 13.24 23.49
C GLY A 55 -5.57 13.19 24.34
N MET A 56 -5.75 14.11 25.30
CA MET A 56 -6.97 14.14 26.12
C MET A 56 -8.20 14.76 25.43
N LEU A 57 -8.08 15.66 24.43
CA LEU A 57 -9.25 16.43 23.98
C LEU A 57 -9.32 16.85 22.49
N GLU A 58 -8.34 16.54 21.63
CA GLU A 58 -8.35 17.08 20.25
C GLU A 58 -8.47 16.02 19.15
N THR A 59 -9.36 16.28 18.18
CA THR A 59 -9.44 15.50 16.94
C THR A 59 -8.27 15.91 16.05
N PRO A 60 -7.30 15.02 15.74
CA PRO A 60 -6.05 15.41 15.07
C PRO A 60 -6.19 15.78 13.58
N VAL A 61 -7.37 15.54 13.00
CA VAL A 61 -7.71 15.78 11.61
C VAL A 61 -9.02 16.56 11.56
N HIS A 62 -9.02 17.68 10.84
CA HIS A 62 -10.17 18.56 10.68
C HIS A 62 -11.20 18.00 9.70
N ASN A 63 -10.71 17.44 8.59
CA ASN A 63 -11.56 17.03 7.49
C ASN A 63 -11.01 15.78 6.77
N PHE A 64 -11.92 15.01 6.17
CA PHE A 64 -11.63 13.89 5.28
C PHE A 64 -12.33 14.13 3.95
N SER A 65 -11.67 13.84 2.84
CA SER A 65 -12.29 14.03 1.52
C SER A 65 -13.44 13.04 1.27
N SER A 66 -14.22 13.28 0.21
CA SER A 66 -15.40 12.48 -0.12
C SER A 66 -15.09 11.01 -0.43
N ILE A 67 -13.94 10.72 -1.05
CA ILE A 67 -13.58 9.36 -1.48
C ILE A 67 -13.48 8.36 -0.32
N PRO A 68 -12.63 8.57 0.72
CA PRO A 68 -12.58 7.67 1.88
C PRO A 68 -13.90 7.64 2.67
N ARG A 69 -14.76 8.66 2.54
CA ARG A 69 -16.06 8.70 3.24
C ARG A 69 -17.16 7.95 2.51
N ASN A 70 -17.24 8.09 1.19
CA ASN A 70 -18.42 7.69 0.42
C ASN A 70 -18.16 6.47 -0.47
N GLU A 71 -16.92 6.20 -0.87
CA GLU A 71 -16.61 5.14 -1.84
C GLU A 71 -15.90 3.95 -1.20
N ILE A 72 -14.94 4.19 -0.31
CA ILE A 72 -14.12 3.11 0.25
C ILE A 72 -14.76 2.56 1.54
N SER A 73 -15.28 1.34 1.43
CA SER A 73 -15.96 0.58 2.49
C SER A 73 -15.71 -0.93 2.33
N GLY A 74 -16.26 -1.75 3.24
CA GLY A 74 -16.16 -3.21 3.20
C GLY A 74 -14.80 -3.73 3.65
N ARG A 75 -14.31 -4.77 2.96
CA ARG A 75 -13.03 -5.42 3.26
C ARG A 75 -11.89 -4.65 2.62
N ILE A 76 -10.97 -4.12 3.42
CA ILE A 76 -9.87 -3.31 2.90
C ILE A 76 -8.53 -3.89 3.30
N VAL A 77 -7.50 -3.53 2.52
CA VAL A 77 -6.10 -3.74 2.88
C VAL A 77 -5.37 -2.41 2.85
N TYR A 78 -4.78 -2.05 3.99
CA TYR A 78 -3.82 -0.95 4.08
C TYR A 78 -2.42 -1.45 3.78
N LEU A 79 -1.75 -0.82 2.82
CA LEU A 79 -0.32 -0.98 2.58
C LEU A 79 0.45 0.12 3.30
N GLY A 80 1.34 -0.29 4.21
CA GLY A 80 2.13 0.57 5.06
C GLY A 80 3.57 0.13 5.17
N GLU A 81 4.38 0.98 5.79
CA GLU A 81 5.78 0.71 6.12
C GLU A 81 6.63 0.26 4.92
N LEU A 82 6.35 0.78 3.72
CA LEU A 82 7.24 0.60 2.57
C LEU A 82 8.59 1.24 2.89
N PHE A 83 9.61 0.42 3.01
CA PHE A 83 10.97 0.84 3.28
C PHE A 83 11.91 0.14 2.30
N LEU A 84 12.92 0.89 1.86
CA LEU A 84 14.06 0.38 1.12
C LEU A 84 15.31 1.13 1.57
N LYS A 85 16.38 0.35 1.84
CA LYS A 85 17.73 0.86 2.12
C LYS A 85 18.17 1.80 1.01
N GLN A 86 18.83 2.89 1.40
CA GLN A 86 19.14 4.01 0.50
C GLN A 86 19.96 3.57 -0.72
N GLU A 87 20.98 2.74 -0.52
CA GLU A 87 21.84 2.16 -1.56
C GLU A 87 21.11 1.26 -2.59
N PHE A 88 19.87 0.86 -2.29
CA PHE A 88 19.04 0.04 -3.19
C PHE A 88 17.93 0.83 -3.88
N ARG A 89 17.70 2.11 -3.52
CA ARG A 89 16.60 2.92 -4.07
C ARG A 89 16.72 3.18 -5.57
N ASP A 90 17.96 3.26 -6.07
CA ASP A 90 18.26 3.54 -7.47
C ASP A 90 18.57 2.25 -8.26
N ARG A 91 18.53 1.08 -7.61
CA ARG A 91 18.61 -0.20 -8.32
C ARG A 91 17.30 -0.43 -9.09
N SER A 92 17.41 -1.07 -10.26
CA SER A 92 16.30 -1.40 -11.15
C SER A 92 15.42 -2.54 -10.59
N LEU A 93 14.85 -2.33 -9.40
CA LEU A 93 13.74 -3.16 -8.93
C LEU A 93 12.55 -2.94 -9.85
N ASN A 94 12.00 -4.03 -10.35
CA ASN A 94 10.76 -3.98 -11.08
C ASN A 94 9.59 -3.81 -10.10
N TRP A 95 9.38 -2.56 -9.69
CA TRP A 95 8.36 -2.21 -8.71
C TRP A 95 6.96 -2.59 -9.15
N ARG A 96 6.69 -2.60 -10.46
CA ARG A 96 5.39 -3.02 -10.97
C ARG A 96 5.14 -4.50 -10.72
N ALA A 97 6.12 -5.34 -11.01
CA ALA A 97 6.04 -6.76 -10.72
C ALA A 97 5.92 -7.03 -9.20
N VAL A 98 6.73 -6.35 -8.38
CA VAL A 98 6.70 -6.50 -6.92
C VAL A 98 5.32 -6.15 -6.35
N PHE A 99 4.75 -5.01 -6.75
CA PHE A 99 3.44 -4.60 -6.25
C PHE A 99 2.30 -5.41 -6.86
N HIS A 100 2.40 -5.84 -8.12
CA HIS A 100 1.41 -6.75 -8.70
C HIS A 100 1.35 -8.08 -7.93
N TYR A 101 2.52 -8.62 -7.57
CA TYR A 101 2.60 -9.80 -6.70
C TYR A 101 2.01 -9.53 -5.31
N LEU A 102 2.37 -8.41 -4.67
CA LEU A 102 1.80 -8.01 -3.37
C LEU A 102 0.28 -7.88 -3.40
N PHE A 103 -0.27 -7.21 -4.41
CA PHE A 103 -1.72 -7.07 -4.58
C PHE A 103 -2.35 -8.45 -4.77
N SER A 104 -1.77 -9.31 -5.61
CA SER A 104 -2.24 -10.68 -5.83
C SER A 104 -2.32 -11.46 -4.52
N LEU A 105 -1.30 -11.40 -3.67
CA LEU A 105 -1.32 -12.06 -2.36
C LEU A 105 -2.42 -11.50 -1.45
N CYS A 106 -2.62 -10.17 -1.44
CA CYS A 106 -3.72 -9.57 -0.69
C CYS A 106 -5.09 -10.08 -1.17
N PHE A 107 -5.30 -10.15 -2.48
CA PHE A 107 -6.56 -10.63 -3.08
C PHE A 107 -6.79 -12.12 -2.87
N LEU A 108 -5.75 -12.94 -2.98
CA LEU A 108 -5.83 -14.38 -2.70
C LEU A 108 -6.12 -14.65 -1.23
N ARG A 109 -5.50 -13.90 -0.32
CA ARG A 109 -5.62 -14.12 1.13
C ARG A 109 -6.94 -13.62 1.69
N TRP A 110 -7.38 -12.43 1.29
CA TRP A 110 -8.47 -11.72 1.98
C TRP A 110 -9.64 -11.31 1.09
N ARG A 111 -9.49 -11.40 -0.24
CA ARG A 111 -10.50 -10.94 -1.22
C ARG A 111 -11.03 -9.52 -0.90
N PRO A 112 -10.16 -8.51 -0.67
CA PRO A 112 -10.62 -7.19 -0.29
C PRO A 112 -11.43 -6.54 -1.41
N ASP A 113 -12.29 -5.60 -1.04
CA ASP A 113 -12.94 -4.65 -1.94
C ASP A 113 -11.94 -3.57 -2.40
N TRP A 114 -10.99 -3.21 -1.53
CA TRP A 114 -9.99 -2.17 -1.80
C TRP A 114 -8.62 -2.49 -1.22
N ILE A 115 -7.56 -2.19 -1.96
CA ILE A 115 -6.20 -2.01 -1.42
C ILE A 115 -5.87 -0.53 -1.46
N TYR A 116 -5.33 0.04 -0.39
CA TYR A 116 -4.97 1.46 -0.36
C TYR A 116 -3.68 1.73 0.40
N GLY A 117 -3.08 2.89 0.16
CA GLY A 117 -1.91 3.39 0.87
C GLY A 117 -1.84 4.91 0.84
N PHE A 118 -0.82 5.45 1.50
CA PHE A 118 -0.50 6.88 1.43
C PHE A 118 0.85 7.07 0.73
N VAL A 119 0.89 8.00 -0.22
CA VAL A 119 2.13 8.37 -0.94
C VAL A 119 2.31 9.88 -0.83
N ARG A 120 3.54 10.34 -0.62
CA ARG A 120 3.85 11.77 -0.56
C ARG A 120 3.55 12.42 -1.91
N GLN A 121 3.03 13.64 -1.94
CA GLN A 121 2.75 14.36 -3.19
C GLN A 121 3.92 14.33 -4.18
N LYS A 122 5.14 14.65 -3.73
CA LYS A 122 6.32 14.61 -4.63
C LYS A 122 6.48 13.25 -5.32
N ASP A 123 6.25 12.17 -4.58
CA ASP A 123 6.46 10.81 -5.04
C ASP A 123 5.35 10.37 -6.01
N VAL A 124 4.13 10.87 -5.81
CA VAL A 124 3.03 10.73 -6.78
C VAL A 124 3.35 11.47 -8.07
N LEU A 125 3.77 12.72 -7.98
CA LEU A 125 4.13 13.55 -9.14
C LEU A 125 5.32 12.97 -9.91
N ASP A 126 6.27 12.32 -9.22
CA ASP A 126 7.37 11.55 -9.82
C ASP A 126 6.89 10.25 -10.50
N GLY A 127 5.58 9.93 -10.45
CA GLY A 127 4.97 8.75 -11.07
C GLY A 127 5.10 7.46 -10.26
N LYS A 128 5.52 7.50 -8.98
CA LYS A 128 5.71 6.27 -8.18
C LYS A 128 4.41 5.49 -7.98
N ALA A 129 3.29 6.18 -7.73
CA ALA A 129 1.99 5.53 -7.54
C ALA A 129 1.60 4.70 -8.77
N SER A 130 1.74 5.28 -9.96
CA SER A 130 1.53 4.58 -11.22
C SER A 130 2.51 3.41 -11.36
N ARG A 131 3.82 3.60 -11.11
CA ARG A 131 4.84 2.51 -11.17
C ARG A 131 4.49 1.32 -10.26
N TYR A 132 3.95 1.58 -9.08
CA TYR A 132 3.45 0.55 -8.15
C TYR A 132 2.15 -0.11 -8.62
N GLY A 133 1.46 0.45 -9.61
CA GLY A 133 0.23 -0.12 -10.17
C GLY A 133 -1.04 0.31 -9.45
N PHE A 134 -1.00 1.39 -8.67
CA PHE A 134 -2.22 2.01 -8.15
C PHE A 134 -3.02 2.63 -9.29
N THR A 135 -4.31 2.31 -9.39
CA THR A 135 -5.20 2.74 -10.47
C THR A 135 -6.02 3.98 -10.10
N ARG A 136 -6.05 4.35 -8.81
CA ARG A 136 -6.72 5.52 -8.26
C ARG A 136 -5.75 6.33 -7.42
N GLN A 137 -5.80 7.66 -7.56
CA GLN A 137 -4.93 8.60 -6.85
C GLN A 137 -5.74 9.85 -6.48
N HIS A 138 -5.86 10.15 -5.20
CA HIS A 138 -6.69 11.23 -4.68
C HIS A 138 -5.85 12.15 -3.80
N VAL A 139 -5.87 13.43 -4.12
CA VAL A 139 -5.20 14.50 -3.35
C VAL A 139 -5.96 14.78 -2.07
N GLY A 140 -5.24 15.18 -1.02
CA GLY A 140 -5.82 15.70 0.22
C GLY A 140 -6.87 14.79 0.85
N PRO A 141 -6.58 13.49 1.08
CA PRO A 141 -7.56 12.57 1.66
C PRO A 141 -7.91 12.93 3.10
N GLN A 142 -7.06 13.72 3.77
CA GLN A 142 -7.18 14.13 5.15
C GLN A 142 -6.45 15.47 5.38
N GLU A 143 -7.07 16.35 6.15
CA GLU A 143 -6.52 17.65 6.53
C GLU A 143 -6.13 17.64 8.01
N TRP A 144 -4.83 17.57 8.30
CA TRP A 144 -4.31 17.55 9.66
C TRP A 144 -4.37 18.93 10.30
N ILE A 145 -4.83 19.00 11.56
CA ILE A 145 -4.87 20.25 12.34
C ILE A 145 -3.45 20.65 12.76
N THR A 146 -2.67 19.66 13.20
CA THR A 146 -1.26 19.86 13.58
C THR A 146 -0.40 18.95 12.73
N SER A 147 0.74 19.47 12.25
CA SER A 147 1.75 18.65 11.61
C SER A 147 2.18 17.51 12.54
N LYS A 148 2.01 16.26 12.08
CA LYS A 148 2.48 15.07 12.80
C LYS A 148 3.71 14.51 12.09
N PRO A 149 4.69 13.95 12.81
CA PRO A 149 5.84 13.31 12.17
C PRO A 149 5.40 12.28 11.12
N ARG A 150 5.92 12.42 9.90
CA ARG A 150 5.64 11.53 8.75
C ARG A 150 4.19 11.53 8.24
N ARG A 151 3.33 12.47 8.67
CA ARG A 151 1.98 12.68 8.12
C ARG A 151 1.85 14.10 7.60
N SER A 152 1.09 14.26 6.52
CA SER A 152 0.90 15.56 5.90
C SER A 152 -0.44 15.62 5.20
N SER A 153 -1.06 16.80 5.18
CA SER A 153 -2.24 17.07 4.34
C SER A 153 -1.91 17.03 2.84
N SER A 154 -0.62 17.03 2.48
CA SER A 154 -0.13 16.81 1.11
C SER A 154 0.09 15.33 0.75
N GLU A 155 -0.27 14.38 1.62
CA GLU A 155 -0.31 12.97 1.21
C GLU A 155 -1.42 12.74 0.18
N TYR A 156 -1.21 11.77 -0.70
CA TYR A 156 -2.22 11.25 -1.61
C TYR A 156 -2.72 9.91 -1.08
N LEU A 157 -4.02 9.70 -1.17
CA LEU A 157 -4.62 8.37 -1.07
C LEU A 157 -4.45 7.70 -2.42
N VAL A 158 -3.69 6.61 -2.45
CA VAL A 158 -3.58 5.75 -3.63
C VAL A 158 -4.34 4.46 -3.38
N ALA A 159 -5.05 3.96 -4.38
CA ALA A 159 -5.89 2.78 -4.20
C ALA A 159 -6.01 1.93 -5.47
N VAL A 160 -6.41 0.68 -5.25
CA VAL A 160 -6.83 -0.28 -6.27
C VAL A 160 -8.13 -0.95 -5.80
N PRO A 161 -9.29 -0.64 -6.39
CA PRO A 161 -10.52 -1.38 -6.13
C PRO A 161 -10.44 -2.78 -6.75
N ARG A 162 -11.23 -3.72 -6.21
CA ARG A 162 -11.28 -5.12 -6.67
C ARG A 162 -11.43 -5.25 -8.18
N ARG A 163 -12.36 -4.49 -8.78
CA ARG A 163 -12.62 -4.53 -10.22
C ARG A 163 -11.36 -4.18 -11.02
N ASP A 164 -10.72 -3.06 -10.69
CA ASP A 164 -9.51 -2.60 -11.39
C ASP A 164 -8.38 -3.64 -11.25
N PHE A 165 -8.22 -4.25 -10.07
CA PHE A 165 -7.22 -5.31 -9.89
C PHE A 165 -7.51 -6.54 -10.73
N HIS A 166 -8.76 -7.01 -10.78
CA HIS A 166 -9.15 -8.16 -11.59
C HIS A 166 -8.86 -7.93 -13.07
N ASP A 167 -9.19 -6.74 -13.58
CA ASP A 167 -8.90 -6.36 -14.97
C ASP A 167 -7.38 -6.33 -15.25
N ALA A 168 -6.61 -5.73 -14.34
CA ALA A 168 -5.16 -5.68 -14.44
C ALA A 168 -4.51 -7.08 -14.37
N ALA A 169 -4.95 -7.92 -13.45
CA ALA A 169 -4.46 -9.29 -13.31
C ALA A 169 -4.76 -10.14 -14.55
N ALA A 170 -5.99 -10.05 -15.08
CA ALA A 170 -6.35 -10.73 -16.31
C ALA A 170 -5.51 -10.23 -17.51
N PHE A 171 -5.23 -8.93 -17.58
CA PHE A 171 -4.37 -8.36 -18.60
C PHE A 171 -2.93 -8.90 -18.51
N TYR A 172 -2.29 -8.85 -17.33
CA TYR A 172 -0.92 -9.31 -17.16
C TYR A 172 -0.76 -10.83 -17.30
N ALA A 173 -1.79 -11.61 -16.95
CA ALA A 173 -1.80 -13.05 -17.19
C ALA A 173 -1.75 -13.38 -18.69
N ARG A 174 -2.45 -12.60 -19.53
CA ARG A 174 -2.38 -12.74 -20.99
C ARG A 174 -1.14 -12.08 -21.60
N ASN A 175 -0.58 -11.09 -20.93
CA ASN A 175 0.52 -10.25 -21.44
C ASN A 175 1.65 -10.15 -20.42
N PRO A 176 2.34 -11.25 -20.06
CA PRO A 176 3.33 -11.25 -19.00
C PRO A 176 4.53 -10.32 -19.30
N ALA A 177 4.85 -10.11 -20.58
CA ALA A 177 5.88 -9.17 -21.01
C ALA A 177 5.59 -7.72 -20.59
N ALA A 178 4.32 -7.33 -20.43
CA ALA A 178 3.93 -5.98 -20.00
C ALA A 178 4.28 -5.69 -18.53
N LEU A 179 4.61 -6.72 -17.74
CA LEU A 179 5.19 -6.55 -16.41
C LEU A 179 6.69 -6.23 -16.46
N ASN A 180 7.36 -6.26 -17.62
CA ASN A 180 8.80 -6.05 -17.78
C ASN A 180 9.66 -7.00 -16.91
N LEU A 181 9.20 -8.23 -16.70
CA LEU A 181 10.01 -9.25 -16.03
C LEU A 181 11.25 -9.52 -16.90
N LYS A 182 12.46 -9.35 -16.34
CA LYS A 182 13.68 -9.77 -17.03
C LYS A 182 13.57 -11.29 -17.22
N GLN A 183 13.69 -11.76 -18.45
CA GLN A 183 13.86 -13.18 -18.69
C GLN A 183 15.19 -13.60 -18.06
N GLU A 184 15.18 -14.63 -17.22
CA GLU A 184 16.43 -15.22 -16.75
C GLU A 184 17.19 -15.76 -17.95
N VAL A 185 18.42 -15.27 -18.15
CA VAL A 185 19.37 -15.96 -19.00
C VAL A 185 19.74 -17.23 -18.25
N VAL A 186 19.09 -18.33 -18.59
CA VAL A 186 19.53 -19.67 -18.18
C VAL A 186 20.95 -19.84 -18.71
N ARG A 187 21.95 -19.68 -17.85
CA ARG A 187 23.32 -20.04 -18.20
C ARG A 187 23.34 -21.56 -18.27
N PRO A 188 23.74 -22.18 -19.40
CA PRO A 188 23.87 -23.63 -19.45
C PRO A 188 24.85 -24.05 -18.37
N GLU A 189 24.48 -25.08 -17.60
CA GLU A 189 25.38 -25.72 -16.65
C GLU A 189 26.65 -26.10 -17.40
N SER A 190 27.79 -25.58 -16.93
CA SER A 190 29.09 -26.05 -17.39
C SER A 190 29.23 -27.50 -16.96
N SER A 191 28.97 -28.41 -17.90
CA SER A 191 29.26 -29.84 -17.79
C SER A 191 30.72 -29.99 -17.33
N SER A 192 30.88 -30.65 -16.18
CA SER A 192 32.15 -31.03 -15.57
C SER A 192 32.86 -32.10 -16.39
#